data_AF-A0A8T3RJX5-F1
#
_entry.id   AF-A0A8T3RJX5-F1
#
_cell.length_a   1.000
_cell.length_b   1.000
_cell.length_c   1.000
_cell.angle_alpha   90.00
_cell.angle_beta   90.00
_cell.angle_gamma   90.00
#
_symmetry.space_group_name_H-M   'P 1'
#
loop_
_entity.id
_entity.type
_entity.pdbx_description
1 polymer ?
#
loop_
_entity_poly.entity_id
_entity_poly.type
_entity_poly.pdbx_seq_one_letter_code
_entity_poly.pdbx_strand_id
1 'polypeptide(L)'
;MYNSTMAEIHARRLARLRQIIEKRFDNNQSAFARAVGLTPSHFGNIFSGRWNLGEHAARKIEAALDLPDGCMDRKLPPGAVPKTPYKARIGARVKVHPYNNPVRELLSAGYTQAEIARQLGVHESTVSRAVKKERRHTARTAA
;
A
#
# COMPACT_ATOMS: atom_id res chain seq x y z
N MET A 1 -10.19 -35.40 0.14
CA MET A 1 -10.11 -34.22 -0.77
C MET A 1 -9.83 -32.99 0.10
N TYR A 2 -8.83 -32.18 -0.23
CA TYR A 2 -8.25 -31.19 0.69
C TYR A 2 -9.21 -30.02 0.97
N ASN A 3 -9.75 -29.96 2.19
CA ASN A 3 -10.31 -28.76 2.79
C ASN A 3 -9.16 -27.78 3.08
N SER A 4 -8.68 -27.07 2.05
CA SER A 4 -7.74 -25.97 2.27
C SER A 4 -8.43 -24.90 3.11
N THR A 5 -7.79 -24.48 4.20
CA THR A 5 -8.35 -23.46 5.08
C THR A 5 -8.45 -22.13 4.32
N MET A 6 -9.46 -21.32 4.63
CA MET A 6 -9.68 -20.03 3.94
C MET A 6 -8.42 -19.14 3.96
N ALA A 7 -7.63 -19.21 5.04
CA ALA A 7 -6.35 -18.50 5.16
C ALA A 7 -5.32 -18.92 4.10
N GLU A 8 -5.20 -20.22 3.79
CA GLU A 8 -4.28 -20.72 2.77
C GLU A 8 -4.67 -20.25 1.36
N ILE A 9 -5.98 -20.24 1.07
CA ILE A 9 -6.51 -19.79 -0.22
C ILE A 9 -6.17 -18.32 -0.44
N HIS A 10 -6.41 -17.48 0.57
CA HIS A 10 -6.07 -16.06 0.49
C HIS A 10 -4.56 -15.81 0.37
N ALA A 11 -3.73 -16.60 1.06
CA ALA A 11 -2.28 -16.50 0.95
C ALA A 11 -1.77 -16.85 -0.46
N ARG A 12 -2.33 -17.90 -1.08
CA ARG A 12 -1.99 -18.31 -2.46
C ARG A 12 -2.39 -17.24 -3.47
N ARG A 13 -3.62 -16.74 -3.37
CA ARG A 13 -4.13 -15.65 -4.19
C ARG A 13 -3.20 -14.44 -4.13
N LEU A 14 -2.78 -14.02 -2.94
CA LEU A 14 -1.86 -12.90 -2.74
C LEU A 14 -0.49 -13.13 -3.41
N ALA A 15 0.08 -14.33 -3.26
CA ALA A 15 1.36 -14.69 -3.86
C ALA A 15 1.28 -14.66 -5.39
N ARG A 16 0.18 -15.15 -5.97
CA ARG A 16 -0.05 -15.12 -7.41
C ARG A 16 -0.20 -13.70 -7.94
N LEU A 17 -0.93 -12.87 -7.19
CA LEU A 17 -1.14 -11.45 -7.50
C LEU A 17 0.20 -10.69 -7.55
N ARG A 18 1.11 -10.96 -6.61
CA ARG A 18 2.47 -10.40 -6.63
C ARG A 18 3.26 -10.82 -7.87
N GLN A 19 3.21 -12.10 -8.25
CA GLN A 19 3.89 -12.58 -9.46
C GLN A 19 3.37 -11.90 -10.73
N ILE A 20 2.06 -11.66 -10.81
CA ILE A 20 1.45 -11.00 -11.98
C ILE A 20 1.90 -9.54 -12.06
N ILE A 21 1.93 -8.84 -10.92
CA ILE A 21 2.41 -7.44 -10.87
C ILE A 21 3.88 -7.33 -11.23
N GLU A 22 4.71 -8.26 -10.75
CA GLU A 22 6.13 -8.30 -11.09
C GLU A 22 6.36 -8.59 -12.58
N LYS A 23 5.65 -9.58 -13.14
CA LYS A 23 5.89 -10.07 -14.51
C LYS A 23 5.19 -9.27 -15.61
N ARG A 24 4.00 -8.73 -15.36
CA ARG A 24 3.17 -8.07 -16.38
C ARG A 24 3.11 -6.55 -16.23
N PHE A 25 3.50 -6.01 -15.08
CA PHE A 25 3.35 -4.58 -14.76
C PHE A 25 4.63 -3.93 -14.24
N ASP A 26 5.80 -4.57 -14.32
CA ASP A 26 7.09 -4.04 -13.83
C ASP A 26 7.03 -3.51 -12.39
N ASN A 27 6.34 -4.24 -11.51
CA ASN A 27 6.07 -3.81 -10.12
C ASN A 27 5.20 -2.54 -9.96
N ASN A 28 4.56 -2.05 -11.03
CA ASN A 28 3.69 -0.89 -11.00
C ASN A 28 2.28 -1.25 -10.50
N GLN A 29 2.11 -1.17 -9.18
CA GLN A 29 0.84 -1.42 -8.50
C GLN A 29 -0.29 -0.49 -8.93
N SER A 30 0.04 0.74 -9.34
CA SER A 30 -0.97 1.72 -9.77
C SER A 30 -1.50 1.39 -11.16
N ALA A 31 -0.64 0.93 -12.07
CA ALA A 31 -1.05 0.43 -13.39
C ALA A 31 -1.94 -0.81 -13.25
N PHE A 32 -1.56 -1.75 -12.37
CA PHE A 32 -2.37 -2.92 -12.06
C PHE A 32 -3.76 -2.56 -11.51
N ALA A 33 -3.82 -1.65 -10.53
CA ALA A 33 -5.09 -1.24 -9.91
C ALA A 33 -6.07 -0.64 -10.95
N ARG A 34 -5.54 0.17 -11.89
CA ARG A 34 -6.32 0.71 -13.01
C ARG A 34 -6.82 -0.38 -13.95
N ALA A 35 -5.95 -1.33 -14.31
CA ALA A 35 -6.30 -2.43 -15.22
C ALA A 35 -7.42 -3.32 -14.68
N VAL A 36 -7.44 -3.56 -13.36
CA VAL A 36 -8.48 -4.39 -12.71
C VAL A 36 -9.73 -3.58 -12.35
N GLY A 37 -9.65 -2.24 -12.37
CA GLY A 37 -10.72 -1.37 -11.88
C GLY A 37 -10.90 -1.46 -10.36
N LEU A 38 -9.82 -1.72 -9.62
CA LEU A 38 -9.80 -1.66 -8.16
C LEU A 38 -9.29 -0.30 -7.71
N THR A 39 -9.89 0.24 -6.64
CA THR A 39 -9.36 1.48 -6.05
C THR A 39 -8.01 1.20 -5.37
N PRO A 40 -7.06 2.15 -5.40
CA PRO A 40 -5.74 1.98 -4.77
C PRO A 40 -5.83 1.61 -3.29
N SER A 41 -6.82 2.14 -2.58
CA SER A 41 -7.07 1.83 -1.15
C SER A 41 -7.53 0.38 -0.96
N HIS A 42 -8.46 -0.10 -1.78
CA HIS A 42 -8.92 -1.49 -1.73
C HIS A 42 -7.77 -2.45 -2.06
N PHE A 43 -7.05 -2.14 -3.13
CA PHE A 43 -5.86 -2.90 -3.53
C PHE A 43 -4.78 -2.91 -2.43
N GLY A 44 -4.48 -1.75 -1.83
CA GLY A 44 -3.49 -1.63 -0.75
C GLY A 44 -3.86 -2.45 0.48
N ASN A 45 -5.15 -2.55 0.84
CA ASN A 45 -5.61 -3.37 1.95
C ASN A 45 -5.48 -4.87 1.66
N ILE A 46 -5.80 -5.31 0.43
CA ILE A 46 -5.59 -6.68 -0.02
C ILE A 46 -4.09 -7.01 -0.02
N PHE A 47 -3.28 -6.18 -0.66
CA PHE A 47 -1.83 -6.37 -0.80
C PHE A 47 -1.09 -6.40 0.55
N SER A 48 -1.55 -5.57 1.49
CA SER A 48 -1.05 -5.54 2.87
C SER A 48 -1.55 -6.71 3.72
N GLY A 49 -2.41 -7.58 3.18
CA GLY A 49 -3.03 -8.69 3.92
C GLY A 49 -3.93 -8.22 5.07
N ARG A 50 -4.46 -7.00 4.99
CA ARG A 50 -5.49 -6.50 5.92
C ARG A 50 -6.85 -7.03 5.53
N TRP A 51 -7.10 -7.15 4.23
CA TRP A 51 -8.30 -7.75 3.67
C TRP A 51 -7.93 -9.02 2.91
N ASN A 52 -8.82 -9.99 3.02
CA ASN A 52 -8.73 -11.23 2.28
C ASN A 52 -9.21 -11.03 0.85
N LEU A 53 -8.49 -11.60 -0.13
CA LEU A 53 -8.97 -11.61 -1.51
C LEU A 53 -10.05 -12.67 -1.65
N GLY A 54 -11.31 -12.25 -1.55
CA GLY A 54 -12.48 -13.09 -1.75
C GLY A 54 -12.58 -13.67 -3.16
N GLU A 55 -13.41 -14.70 -3.33
CA GLU A 55 -13.58 -15.40 -4.60
C GLU A 55 -14.02 -14.47 -5.73
N HIS A 56 -15.06 -13.66 -5.48
CA HIS A 56 -15.55 -12.70 -6.47
C HIS A 56 -14.47 -11.71 -6.93
N ALA A 57 -13.65 -11.22 -6.01
CA ALA A 57 -12.54 -10.34 -6.34
C ALA A 57 -11.43 -11.07 -7.13
N ALA A 58 -11.14 -12.33 -6.79
CA ALA A 58 -10.19 -13.15 -7.55
C ALA A 58 -10.65 -13.39 -8.99
N ARG A 59 -11.92 -13.77 -9.20
CA ARG A 59 -12.52 -13.93 -10.55
C ARG A 59 -12.50 -12.65 -11.35
N LYS A 60 -12.82 -11.51 -10.71
CA LYS A 60 -12.76 -10.20 -11.37
C LYS A 60 -11.35 -9.87 -11.85
N ILE A 61 -10.31 -10.19 -11.06
CA ILE A 61 -8.92 -10.01 -11.48
C ILE A 61 -8.56 -10.96 -12.62
N GLU A 62 -9.02 -12.21 -12.57
CA GLU A 62 -8.79 -13.19 -13.66
C GLU A 62 -9.38 -12.67 -14.97
N ALA A 63 -10.65 -12.26 -14.96
CA ALA A 63 -11.33 -11.72 -16.14
C ALA A 63 -10.68 -10.42 -16.65
N ALA A 64 -10.31 -9.49 -15.75
CA ALA A 64 -9.71 -8.22 -16.14
C ALA A 64 -8.29 -8.36 -16.75
N LEU A 65 -7.60 -9.47 -16.47
CA LEU A 65 -6.24 -9.73 -16.94
C LEU A 65 -6.19 -10.86 -17.99
N ASP A 66 -7.36 -11.28 -18.46
CA ASP A 66 -7.54 -12.39 -19.40
C ASP A 66 -6.74 -13.63 -18.96
N LEU A 67 -6.90 -13.97 -17.68
CA LEU A 67 -6.28 -15.15 -17.07
C LEU A 67 -7.28 -16.30 -17.07
N PRO A 68 -6.79 -17.55 -17.21
CA PRO A 68 -7.65 -18.72 -17.07
C PRO A 68 -8.34 -18.76 -15.70
N ASP A 69 -9.60 -19.18 -15.70
CA ASP A 69 -10.37 -19.37 -14.47
C ASP A 69 -9.63 -20.27 -13.48
N GLY A 70 -9.46 -19.76 -12.26
CA GLY A 70 -8.85 -20.48 -11.16
C GLY A 70 -7.33 -20.38 -11.14
N CYS A 71 -6.74 -19.55 -12.01
CA CYS A 71 -5.31 -19.24 -12.00
C CYS A 71 -4.84 -18.69 -10.63
N MET A 72 -5.70 -17.97 -9.91
CA MET A 72 -5.42 -17.44 -8.57
C MET A 72 -5.51 -18.49 -7.45
N ASP A 73 -6.26 -19.58 -7.68
CA ASP A 73 -6.53 -20.65 -6.70
C ASP A 73 -5.69 -21.90 -6.93
N ARG A 74 -5.13 -22.07 -8.13
CA ARG A 74 -4.30 -23.22 -8.50
C ARG A 74 -3.07 -23.30 -7.57
N LYS A 75 -2.79 -24.50 -7.06
CA LYS A 75 -1.63 -24.74 -6.17
C LYS A 75 -0.35 -24.29 -6.88
N LEU A 76 0.37 -23.34 -6.28
CA LEU A 76 1.72 -23.00 -6.70
C LEU A 76 2.63 -24.22 -6.47
N PRO A 77 3.59 -24.50 -7.38
CA PRO A 77 4.53 -25.60 -7.19
C PRO A 77 5.33 -25.40 -5.89
N PRO A 78 5.61 -26.48 -5.14
CA PRO A 78 6.40 -26.41 -3.91
C PRO A 78 7.79 -25.87 -4.24
N GLY A 79 8.14 -24.69 -3.69
CA GLY A 79 9.38 -23.97 -4.01
C GLY A 79 9.17 -22.53 -4.45
N ALA A 80 7.94 -22.15 -4.83
CA ALA A 80 7.56 -20.74 -4.96
C ALA A 80 7.36 -20.11 -3.57
N VAL A 81 8.44 -19.98 -2.79
CA VAL A 81 8.40 -19.19 -1.56
C VAL A 81 8.01 -17.76 -1.91
N PRO A 82 6.93 -17.21 -1.31
CA PRO A 82 6.74 -15.77 -1.33
C PRO A 82 7.98 -15.18 -0.67
N LYS A 83 8.78 -14.40 -1.42
CA LYS A 83 9.86 -13.57 -0.84
C LYS A 83 9.22 -12.64 0.19
N THR A 84 9.18 -13.12 1.43
CA THR A 84 8.81 -12.50 2.70
C THR A 84 7.49 -11.71 2.77
N PRO A 85 6.80 -11.70 3.92
CA PRO A 85 5.68 -10.78 4.13
C PRO A 85 6.24 -9.35 4.09
N TYR A 86 5.68 -8.52 3.20
CA TYR A 86 5.94 -7.08 3.11
C TYR A 86 5.93 -6.40 4.51
N LYS A 87 5.16 -6.93 5.48
CA LYS A 87 5.14 -6.46 6.87
C LYS A 87 6.46 -6.62 7.64
N ALA A 88 7.29 -7.62 7.35
CA ALA A 88 8.60 -7.77 8.03
C ALA A 88 9.59 -6.65 7.67
N ARG A 89 9.40 -5.96 6.53
CA ARG A 89 10.21 -4.80 6.12
C ARG A 89 9.56 -3.45 6.45
N ILE A 90 8.28 -3.43 6.81
CA ILE A 90 7.45 -2.22 7.02
C ILE A 90 7.22 -1.93 8.51
N GLY A 91 7.77 -2.74 9.42
CA GLY A 91 7.78 -2.43 10.86
C GLY A 91 8.66 -1.24 11.23
N ALA A 92 9.58 -0.81 10.35
CA ALA A 92 10.61 0.18 10.69
C ALA A 92 10.67 1.40 9.76
N ARG A 93 9.75 1.57 8.80
CA ARG A 93 9.77 2.73 7.90
C ARG A 93 8.58 3.64 8.17
N VAL A 94 8.74 4.53 9.15
CA VAL A 94 7.87 5.72 9.29
C VAL A 94 7.83 6.37 7.90
N LYS A 95 6.64 6.50 7.29
CA LYS A 95 6.46 7.29 6.06
C LYS A 95 6.64 8.77 6.42
N VAL A 96 7.87 9.17 6.72
CA VAL A 96 8.27 10.57 6.79
C VAL A 96 8.25 11.06 5.35
N HIS A 97 7.22 11.83 4.99
CA HIS A 97 7.31 12.62 3.76
C HIS A 97 8.54 13.51 3.92
N PRO A 98 9.43 13.66 2.92
CA PRO A 98 10.69 14.41 3.05
C PRO A 98 10.55 15.80 3.70
N TYR A 99 9.37 16.42 3.60
CA TYR A 99 9.06 17.74 4.16
C TYR A 99 8.37 17.71 5.53
N ASN A 100 7.84 16.58 5.99
CA ASN A 100 7.10 16.54 7.26
C ASN A 100 8.04 16.66 8.47
N ASN A 101 9.23 16.06 8.41
CA ASN A 101 10.19 16.18 9.53
C ASN A 101 10.75 17.61 9.65
N PRO A 102 11.23 18.24 8.55
CA PRO A 102 11.70 19.62 8.61
C PRO A 102 10.61 20.63 8.97
N VAL A 103 9.38 20.48 8.45
CA VAL A 103 8.26 21.37 8.82
C VAL A 103 7.94 21.26 10.31
N ARG A 104 7.96 20.05 10.88
CA ARG A 104 7.70 19.83 12.31
C ARG A 104 8.77 20.46 13.18
N GLU A 105 10.04 20.23 12.85
CA GLU A 105 11.20 20.80 13.55
C GLU A 105 11.16 22.33 13.50
N LEU A 106 10.98 22.92 12.32
CA LEU A 106 10.94 24.38 12.16
C LEU A 106 9.73 25.03 12.83
N LEU A 107 8.55 24.39 12.81
CA LEU A 107 7.39 24.85 13.57
C LEU A 107 7.66 24.84 15.07
N SER A 108 8.31 23.79 15.58
CA SER A 108 8.67 23.71 17.00
C SER A 108 9.73 24.74 17.40
N ALA A 109 10.59 25.15 16.46
CA ALA A 109 11.56 26.22 16.63
C ALA A 109 10.97 27.63 16.45
N GLY A 110 9.65 27.76 16.20
CA GLY A 110 8.95 29.05 16.13
C GLY A 110 8.90 29.72 14.76
N TYR A 111 9.36 29.05 13.70
CA TYR A 111 9.32 29.60 12.34
C TYR A 111 7.88 29.68 11.81
N THR A 112 7.60 30.73 11.05
CA THR A 112 6.31 30.89 10.36
C THR A 112 6.22 30.01 9.11
N GLN A 113 5.00 29.73 8.65
CA GLN A 113 4.78 28.87 7.47
C GLN A 113 5.46 29.43 6.21
N ALA A 114 5.47 30.76 6.06
CA ALA A 114 6.09 31.44 4.93
C ALA A 114 7.62 31.37 4.96
N GLU A 115 8.24 31.36 6.15
CA GLU A 115 9.69 31.19 6.30
C GLU A 115 10.09 29.73 6.03
N ILE A 116 9.32 28.78 6.52
CA ILE A 116 9.52 27.34 6.28
C ILE A 116 9.41 27.03 4.78
N ALA A 117 8.43 27.62 4.09
CA ALA A 117 8.25 27.46 2.64
C ALA A 117 9.47 27.95 1.86
N ARG A 118 9.97 29.15 2.21
CA ARG A 118 11.17 29.75 1.62
C ARG A 118 12.42 28.88 1.87
N GLN A 119 12.60 28.40 3.10
CA GLN A 119 13.76 27.63 3.50
C GLN A 119 13.81 26.23 2.89
N LEU A 120 12.65 25.61 2.67
CA LEU A 120 12.55 24.28 2.06
C LEU A 120 12.42 24.32 0.54
N GLY A 121 12.34 25.51 -0.07
CA GLY A 121 12.13 25.68 -1.51
C GLY A 121 10.79 25.11 -1.99
N VAL A 122 9.76 25.10 -1.12
CA VAL A 122 8.44 24.55 -1.42
C VAL A 122 7.37 25.64 -1.36
N HIS A 123 6.25 25.40 -2.03
CA HIS A 123 5.11 26.30 -1.99
C HIS A 123 4.44 26.32 -0.60
N GLU A 124 3.99 27.49 -0.14
CA GLU A 124 3.38 27.68 1.18
C GLU A 124 2.15 26.79 1.41
N SER A 125 1.40 26.49 0.34
CA SER A 125 0.26 25.56 0.38
C SER A 125 0.65 24.13 0.78
N THR A 126 1.88 23.69 0.46
CA THR A 126 2.44 22.39 0.89
C THR A 126 2.72 22.39 2.39
N VAL A 127 3.29 23.49 2.91
CA VAL A 127 3.58 23.68 4.34
C VAL A 127 2.27 23.73 5.14
N SER A 128 1.27 24.48 4.66
CA SER A 128 -0.04 24.59 5.32
C SER A 128 -0.73 23.23 5.52
N ARG A 129 -0.67 22.34 4.52
CA ARG A 129 -1.21 20.97 4.63
C ARG A 129 -0.48 20.14 5.68
N ALA A 130 0.84 20.25 5.75
CA ALA A 130 1.66 19.58 6.75
C ALA A 130 1.36 20.08 8.17
N VAL A 131 1.25 21.40 8.35
CA VAL A 131 0.89 22.03 9.64
C VAL A 131 -0.48 21.57 10.12
N LYS A 132 -1.50 21.56 9.25
CA LYS A 132 -2.85 21.08 9.59
C LYS A 132 -2.84 19.62 10.03
N LYS A 133 -2.03 18.79 9.38
CA LYS A 133 -1.88 17.38 9.73
C LYS A 133 -1.20 17.22 11.10
N GLU A 134 -0.15 17.97 11.37
CA GLU A 134 0.55 17.95 12.66
C GLU A 134 -0.36 18.38 13.81
N ARG A 135 -1.10 19.49 13.65
CA ARG A 135 -2.07 19.95 14.66
C ARG A 135 -3.17 18.93 14.97
N ARG A 136 -3.65 18.21 13.94
CA ARG A 136 -4.63 17.12 14.13
C ARG A 136 -4.01 15.92 14.85
N HIS A 137 -2.73 15.65 14.61
CA HIS A 137 -2.02 14.58 15.28
C HIS A 137 -1.78 14.91 16.75
N THR A 138 -1.26 16.09 17.07
CA THR A 138 -1.02 16.52 18.45
C THR A 138 -2.32 16.59 19.26
N ALA A 139 -3.41 17.11 18.69
CA ALA A 139 -4.72 17.13 19.34
C ALA A 139 -5.26 15.73 19.67
N ARG A 140 -4.93 14.71 18.86
CA ARG A 140 -5.37 13.33 19.08
C ARG A 140 -4.50 12.57 20.09
N THR A 141 -3.24 12.97 20.27
CA THR A 141 -2.30 12.33 21.21
C THR A 141 -2.39 12.95 22.61
N ALA A 142 -2.94 14.16 22.73
CA ALA A 142 -3.12 14.88 23.99
C ALA A 142 -4.49 14.64 24.68
N ALA A 143 -5.36 13.83 24.08
CA ALA A 143 -6.67 13.43 24.60
C ALA A 143 -6.65 11.95 25.01
#